data_AF-A0A930AB98-F1
#
_entry.id   AF-A0A930AB98-F1
#
_cell.length_a   1.000
_cell.length_b   1.000
_cell.length_c   1.000
_cell.angle_alpha   90.00
_cell.angle_beta   90.00
_cell.angle_gamma   90.00
#
_symmetry.space_group_name_H-M   'P 1'
#
loop_
_entity.id
_entity.type
_entity.pdbx_description
1 polymer ?
#
loop_
_entity_poly.entity_id
_entity_poly.type
_entity_poly.pdbx_seq_one_letter_code
_entity_poly.pdbx_strand_id
1 'polypeptide(L)' 'MKYPKFIKQDDTIGICAPSSGVGKFIQKYKRSIDNLHTYGYQTKETASVRNETEPSNTSIIRAKEVEELLLDQDVDM' A
#
# COMPACT_ATOMS: atom_id res chain seq x y z
N MET A 1 -12.83 12.42 -17.07
CA MET A 1 -12.04 11.72 -16.03
C MET A 1 -11.85 12.67 -14.85
N LYS A 2 -11.92 12.18 -13.61
CA LYS A 2 -11.54 12.97 -12.43
C LYS A 2 -10.05 12.70 -12.18
N TYR A 3 -9.26 13.77 -12.09
CA TYR A 3 -7.83 13.65 -11.79
C TYR A 3 -7.62 13.83 -10.27
N PRO A 4 -6.85 12.96 -9.62
CA PRO A 4 -6.48 13.14 -8.22
C PRO A 4 -5.57 14.37 -8.07
N LYS A 5 -5.43 14.85 -6.84
CA LYS A 5 -4.42 15.85 -6.49
C LYS A 5 -3.02 15.28 -6.70
N PHE A 6 -2.04 16.16 -6.95
CA PHE A 6 -0.63 15.76 -6.90
C PHE A 6 -0.19 15.58 -5.45
N ILE A 7 0.55 14.51 -5.18
CA ILE A 7 1.16 14.27 -3.88
C ILE A 7 2.32 15.23 -3.61
N LYS A 8 2.61 15.46 -2.33
CA LYS A 8 3.73 16.28 -1.84
C LYS A 8 4.38 15.62 -0.63
N GLN A 9 5.47 16.20 -0.14
CA GLN A 9 6.09 15.74 1.11
C GLN A 9 5.08 15.77 2.26
N ASP A 10 5.26 14.83 3.19
CA ASP A 10 4.40 14.50 4.32
C ASP A 10 3.04 13.87 3.99
N ASP A 11 2.68 13.75 2.70
CA ASP A 11 1.49 12.99 2.27
C ASP A 11 1.66 11.48 2.53
N THR A 12 0.55 10.79 2.75
CA THR A 12 0.51 9.34 3.04
C THR A 12 0.19 8.54 1.80
N ILE A 13 1.04 7.56 1.49
CA ILE A 13 0.83 6.57 0.44
C ILE A 13 0.26 5.29 1.07
N GLY A 14 -0.94 4.92 0.65
CA GLY A 14 -1.58 3.65 0.96
C GLY A 14 -0.99 2.51 0.12
N ILE A 15 -0.72 1.38 0.76
CA ILE A 15 -0.13 0.20 0.12
C ILE A 15 -1.01 -1.00 0.40
N CYS A 16 -1.52 -1.63 -0.67
CA CYS A 16 -2.27 -2.88 -0.61
C CYS A 16 -1.69 -3.91 -1.57
N ALA A 17 -2.02 -5.19 -1.35
CA ALA A 17 -1.60 -6.31 -2.20
C ALA A 17 -2.82 -6.93 -2.92
N PRO A 18 -3.29 -6.36 -4.04
CA PRO A 18 -4.48 -6.86 -4.73
C PRO A 18 -4.23 -8.14 -5.53
N SER A 19 -2.99 -8.61 -5.68
CA SER A 19 -2.64 -9.92 -6.26
C SER A 19 -1.78 -10.72 -5.29
N SER A 20 -0.46 -10.53 -5.27
CA SER A 20 0.49 -11.29 -4.45
C SER A 20 0.87 -10.53 -3.19
N GLY A 21 1.08 -11.26 -2.08
CA GLY A 21 1.81 -10.72 -0.95
C GLY A 21 3.31 -10.59 -1.29
N VAL A 22 4.05 -9.84 -0.48
CA VAL A 22 5.50 -9.61 -0.70
C VAL A 22 6.32 -10.91 -0.64
N GLY A 23 5.90 -11.87 0.17
CA GLY A 23 6.56 -13.16 0.41
C GLY A 23 8.06 -13.07 0.60
N LYS A 24 8.80 -13.91 -0.12
CA LYS A 24 10.28 -14.01 0.01
C LYS A 24 11.03 -12.71 -0.31
N PHE A 25 10.38 -11.70 -0.85
CA PHE A 25 10.99 -10.42 -1.22
C PHE A 25 10.87 -9.36 -0.11
N ILE A 26 10.57 -9.75 1.13
CA ILE A 26 10.41 -8.83 2.28
C ILE A 26 11.56 -7.83 2.45
N GLN A 27 12.80 -8.24 2.18
CA GLN A 27 13.94 -7.33 2.28
C GLN A 27 14.00 -6.30 1.13
N LYS A 28 13.50 -6.65 -0.06
CA LYS A 28 13.35 -5.67 -1.16
C LYS A 28 12.23 -4.70 -0.85
N TYR A 29 11.11 -5.20 -0.33
CA TYR A 29 9.97 -4.38 0.06
C TYR A 29 10.33 -3.36 1.14
N LYS A 30 11.05 -3.77 2.21
CA LYS A 30 11.55 -2.85 3.23
C LYS A 30 12.37 -1.70 2.64
N ARG A 31 13.28 -1.98 1.70
CA ARG A 31 14.03 -0.93 0.99
C ARG A 31 13.14 0.00 0.18
N SER A 32 12.06 -0.50 -0.41
CA SER A 32 11.08 0.35 -1.09
C SER A 32 10.38 1.29 -0.12
N ILE A 33 10.00 0.82 1.07
CA ILE A 33 9.43 1.66 2.14
C ILE A 33 10.43 2.70 2.62
N ASP A 34 11.68 2.30 2.90
CA ASP A 34 12.74 3.21 3.33
C ASP A 34 12.99 4.32 2.30
N ASN A 35 12.92 3.99 1.00
CA ASN A 35 13.02 4.97 -0.07
C ASN A 35 11.86 5.98 -0.05
N LEU A 36 10.60 5.52 0.10
CA LEU A 36 9.44 6.41 0.19
C LEU A 36 9.57 7.38 1.38
N HIS A 37 10.00 6.88 2.54
CA HIS A 37 10.26 7.70 3.72
C HIS A 37 11.41 8.68 3.50
N THR A 38 12.47 8.29 2.79
CA THR A 38 13.60 9.17 2.43
C THR A 38 13.15 10.33 1.54
N TYR A 39 12.17 10.13 0.67
CA TYR A 39 11.57 11.20 -0.14
C TYR A 39 10.61 12.11 0.66
N GLY A 40 10.32 11.76 1.91
CA GLY A 40 9.46 12.52 2.81
C GLY A 40 7.99 12.09 2.79
N TYR A 41 7.65 10.94 2.22
CA TYR A 41 6.28 10.41 2.26
C TYR A 41 6.05 9.57 3.51
N GLN A 42 4.81 9.56 4.00
CA GLN A 42 4.35 8.57 4.98
C GLN A 42 3.78 7.34 4.24
N THR A 43 3.67 6.21 4.92
CA THR A 43 3.11 4.99 4.32
C THR A 43 2.12 4.31 5.26
N LYS A 44 1.00 3.83 4.70
CA LYS A 44 0.02 3.01 5.43
C LYS A 44 -0.20 1.69 4.69
N GLU A 45 0.06 0.57 5.36
CA GLU A 45 -0.03 -0.76 4.75
C GLU A 45 -1.30 -1.50 5.19
N THR A 46 -1.93 -2.22 4.27
CA THR A 46 -2.96 -3.22 4.63
C THR A 46 -2.33 -4.54 5.08
N ALA A 47 -3.10 -5.34 5.81
CA ALA A 47 -2.61 -6.56 6.45
C ALA A 47 -2.01 -7.57 5.46
N SER A 48 -2.59 -7.72 4.26
CA SER A 48 -2.15 -8.75 3.31
C SER A 48 -0.88 -8.39 2.54
N VAL A 49 -0.36 -7.17 2.66
CA VAL A 49 0.86 -6.75 1.94
C VAL A 49 2.03 -7.66 2.25
N ARG A 50 2.20 -8.04 3.52
CA ARG A 50 3.38 -8.79 3.98
C ARG A 50 3.18 -10.31 3.95
N ASN A 51 2.08 -10.81 3.40
CA ASN A 51 1.81 -12.24 3.32
C ASN A 51 2.77 -12.96 2.36
N GLU A 52 2.94 -14.28 2.56
CA GLU A 52 3.79 -15.13 1.73
C GLU A 52 3.06 -15.86 0.59
N THR A 53 1.78 -15.53 0.36
CA THR A 53 0.91 -16.26 -0.56
C THR A 53 0.59 -15.48 -1.84
N GLU A 54 0.31 -16.23 -2.90
CA GLU A 54 -0.33 -15.76 -4.14
C GLU A 54 -1.62 -16.57 -4.35
N PRO A 55 -2.81 -15.96 -4.26
CA PRO A 55 -3.03 -14.55 -3.95
C PRO A 55 -2.65 -14.20 -2.49
N SER A 56 -2.42 -12.92 -2.22
CA SER A 56 -2.12 -12.35 -0.91
C SER A 56 -3.18 -12.70 0.11
N ASN A 57 -4.44 -12.81 -0.35
CA ASN A 57 -5.59 -13.23 0.44
C ASN A 57 -6.79 -13.62 -0.44
N THR A 58 -7.88 -14.02 0.19
CA THR A 58 -9.18 -14.21 -0.46
C THR A 58 -9.61 -12.95 -1.22
N SER A 59 -10.40 -13.11 -2.29
CA SER A 59 -10.89 -11.98 -3.09
C SER A 59 -11.67 -10.96 -2.29
N ILE A 60 -12.48 -11.41 -1.32
CA ILE A 60 -13.26 -10.55 -0.42
C ILE A 60 -12.32 -9.68 0.43
N ILE A 61 -11.26 -10.26 1.01
CA ILE A 61 -10.32 -9.51 1.84
C ILE A 61 -9.53 -8.51 0.99
N ARG A 62 -9.03 -8.92 -0.19
CA ARG A 62 -8.30 -8.00 -1.08
C ARG A 62 -9.17 -6.82 -1.54
N ALA A 63 -10.47 -7.02 -1.77
CA ALA A 63 -11.38 -5.94 -2.12
C ALA A 63 -11.59 -4.97 -0.96
N LYS A 64 -11.78 -5.49 0.27
CA LYS A 64 -11.93 -4.67 1.48
C LYS A 64 -10.69 -3.84 1.76
N GLU A 65 -9.50 -4.42 1.62
CA GLU A 65 -8.25 -3.69 1.86
C GLU A 65 -8.03 -2.52 0.89
N VAL A 66 -8.46 -2.66 -0.38
CA VAL A 66 -8.45 -1.55 -1.34
C VAL A 66 -9.47 -0.47 -0.93
N GLU A 67 -10.69 -0.89 -0.56
CA GLU A 67 -11.75 0.03 -0.13
C GLU A 67 -11.37 0.79 1.15
N GLU A 68 -10.72 0.13 2.11
CA GLU A 68 -10.21 0.72 3.34
C GLU A 68 -9.26 1.89 3.05
N LEU A 69 -8.31 1.72 2.13
CA LEU A 69 -7.40 2.81 1.74
C LEU A 69 -8.11 3.90 0.93
N LEU A 70 -9.05 3.53 0.07
CA LEU A 70 -9.78 4.49 -0.78
C LEU A 70 -10.70 5.42 0.03
N LEU A 71 -11.28 4.91 1.12
CA LEU A 71 -12.19 5.66 1.99
C LEU A 71 -11.47 6.42 3.11
N ASP A 72 -10.19 6.10 3.34
CA ASP A 72 -9.38 6.75 4.36
C ASP A 72 -9.05 8.19 3.97
N GLN A 73 -9.47 9.14 4.81
CA GLN A 73 -9.24 10.57 4.57
C GLN A 73 -7.80 11.00 4.87
N ASP A 74 -7.03 10.14 5.54
CA ASP A 74 -5.61 10.36 5.83
C ASP A 74 -4.69 9.73 4.77
N VAL A 75 -5.24 9.10 3.71
CA VAL A 75 -4.49 8.54 2.58
C VAL A 75 -4.62 9.46 1.37
N ASP A 76 -3.48 9.84 0.81
CA ASP A 76 -3.38 10.80 -0.29
C ASP A 76 -3.16 10.13 -1.65
N MET A 77 -2.63 8.89 -1.64
CA MET A 77 -2.32 8.07 -2.83
C MET A 77 -2.51 6.58 -2.57
#